data_AF-A0A3D6EYJ1-F1
#
_entry.id   AF-A0A3D6EYJ1-F1
#
_cell.length_a   1.000
_cell.length_b   1.000
_cell.length_c   1.000
_cell.angle_alpha   90.00
_cell.angle_beta   90.00
_cell.angle_gamma   90.00
#
_symmetry.space_group_name_H-M   'P 1'
#
loop_
_entity.id
_entity.type
_entity.pdbx_description
1 polymer ?
#
loop_
_entity_poly.entity_id
_entity_poly.type
_entity_poly.pdbx_seq_one_letter_code
_entity_poly.pdbx_strand_id
1 'polypeptide(L)'
;MTRIIKYVFYDILRTRFILFYTAFLMVCTFAFFQVDGDFGKVVLSLMNIVLMAVPLVSVVFTTIHFFNSYEFIELMLAQPVNRRAVFLSEYLAVASSLCLAFVVGVAFPFVLYGAW
;
A
#
# COMPACT_ATOMS: atom_id res chain seq x y z
N MET A 1 4.52 -2.79 -20.98
CA MET A 1 4.45 -2.07 -19.70
C MET A 1 3.17 -2.39 -18.95
N THR A 2 1.99 -1.97 -19.44
CA THR A 2 0.69 -2.15 -18.77
C THR A 2 0.30 -3.59 -18.44
N ARG A 3 0.67 -4.57 -19.29
CA ARG A 3 0.42 -6.00 -19.00
C ARG A 3 1.24 -6.50 -17.80
N ILE A 4 2.53 -6.14 -17.73
CA ILE A 4 3.44 -6.54 -16.64
C ILE A 4 2.94 -5.95 -15.31
N ILE A 5 2.59 -4.66 -15.31
CA ILE A 5 2.02 -3.98 -14.14
C ILE A 5 0.75 -4.69 -13.64
N LYS A 6 -0.13 -5.11 -14.55
CA LYS A 6 -1.36 -5.86 -14.17
C LYS A 6 -1.05 -7.19 -13.48
N TYR A 7 -0.04 -7.93 -13.96
CA TYR A 7 0.35 -9.20 -13.34
C TYR A 7 0.95 -9.00 -11.95
N VAL A 8 1.84 -8.01 -11.80
CA VAL A 8 2.42 -7.67 -10.50
C VAL A 8 1.33 -7.21 -9.52
N PHE A 9 0.37 -6.39 -9.97
CA PHE A 9 -0.80 -6.02 -9.15
C PHE A 9 -1.62 -7.22 -8.66
N TYR A 10 -1.83 -8.21 -9.53
CA TYR A 10 -2.56 -9.42 -9.17
C TYR A 10 -1.79 -10.27 -8.16
N ASP A 11 -0.46 -10.34 -8.29
CA ASP A 11 0.41 -11.06 -7.36
C ASP A 11 0.41 -10.41 -5.98
N ILE A 12 0.53 -9.08 -5.96
CA ILE A 12 0.42 -8.24 -4.77
C ILE A 12 -0.91 -8.46 -4.05
N LEU A 13 -2.05 -8.43 -4.75
CA LEU A 13 -3.37 -8.69 -4.13
C LEU A 13 -3.49 -10.11 -3.56
N ARG A 14 -2.81 -11.08 -4.20
CA ARG A 14 -2.82 -12.49 -3.76
C ARG A 14 -2.05 -12.71 -2.46
N THR A 15 -1.03 -11.89 -2.16
CA THR A 15 -0.25 -12.02 -0.91
C THR A 15 -1.05 -11.71 0.36
N ARG A 16 -2.29 -11.19 0.25
CA ARG A 16 -3.22 -10.85 1.35
C ARG A 16 -2.72 -9.82 2.36
N PHE A 17 -1.42 -9.57 2.43
CA PHE A 17 -0.81 -8.60 3.36
C PHE A 17 -1.34 -7.19 3.14
N ILE A 18 -1.54 -6.77 1.88
CA ILE A 18 -2.12 -5.45 1.59
C ILE A 18 -3.56 -5.32 2.04
N LEU A 19 -4.34 -6.40 2.01
CA LEU A 19 -5.69 -6.40 2.58
C LEU A 19 -5.63 -6.23 4.10
N PHE A 20 -4.70 -6.93 4.77
CA PHE A 20 -4.46 -6.74 6.20
C PHE A 20 -4.03 -5.31 6.55
N TYR A 21 -3.09 -4.74 5.79
CA TYR A 21 -2.64 -3.36 5.97
C TYR A 21 -3.76 -2.33 5.77
N THR A 22 -4.57 -2.50 4.72
CA THR A 22 -5.73 -1.63 4.46
C THR A 22 -6.75 -1.73 5.60
N ALA A 23 -7.07 -2.95 6.03
CA ALA A 23 -8.00 -3.19 7.14
C ALA A 23 -7.46 -2.62 8.47
N PHE A 24 -6.17 -2.77 8.75
CA PHE A 24 -5.53 -2.22 9.93
C PHE A 24 -5.67 -0.69 9.97
N LEU A 25 -5.30 0.00 8.89
CA LEU A 25 -5.46 1.46 8.79
C LEU A 25 -6.92 1.88 8.96
N MET A 26 -7.84 1.15 8.35
CA MET A 26 -9.28 1.41 8.44
C MET A 26 -9.77 1.30 9.88
N VAL A 27 -9.47 0.19 10.57
CA VAL A 27 -9.87 -0.02 11.97
C VAL A 27 -9.25 1.03 12.89
N CYS A 28 -7.97 1.35 12.73
CA CYS A 28 -7.33 2.42 13.50
C CYS A 28 -8.05 3.75 13.29
N THR A 29 -8.37 4.10 12.05
CA THR A 29 -9.06 5.36 11.72
C THR A 29 -10.46 5.40 12.32
N PHE A 30 -11.24 4.33 12.22
CA PHE A 30 -12.53 4.22 12.92
C PHE A 30 -12.40 4.34 14.43
N ALA A 31 -11.38 3.71 15.02
CA ALA A 31 -11.16 3.75 16.47
C ALA A 31 -10.88 5.18 16.95
N PHE A 32 -10.06 5.97 16.25
CA PHE A 32 -9.79 7.35 16.64
C PHE A 32 -11.03 8.24 16.56
N PHE A 33 -11.80 8.13 15.47
CA PHE A 33 -13.06 8.90 15.35
C PHE A 33 -14.09 8.54 16.42
N GLN A 34 -14.06 7.32 16.97
CA GLN A 34 -14.96 6.90 18.06
C GLN A 34 -14.49 7.34 19.45
N VAL A 35 -13.18 7.45 19.66
CA VAL A 35 -12.58 7.75 20.99
C VAL A 35 -12.52 9.25 21.25
N ASP A 36 -12.17 10.05 20.24
CA ASP A 36 -12.01 11.50 20.38
C ASP A 36 -13.14 12.24 19.66
N GLY A 37 -13.84 13.12 20.37
CA GLY A 37 -14.95 13.94 19.83
C GLY A 37 -14.50 15.22 19.12
N ASP A 38 -13.20 15.54 19.14
CA ASP A 38 -12.64 16.72 18.48
C ASP A 38 -11.89 16.28 17.22
N PHE A 39 -12.40 16.71 16.06
CA PHE A 39 -11.80 16.45 14.75
C PHE A 39 -10.31 16.82 14.69
N GLY A 40 -9.89 17.93 15.31
CA GLY A 40 -8.49 18.36 15.30
C GLY A 40 -7.57 17.35 15.98
N LYS A 41 -8.01 16.77 17.10
CA LYS A 41 -7.24 15.75 17.83
C LYS A 41 -7.18 14.43 17.07
N VAL A 42 -8.28 14.02 16.45
CA VAL A 42 -8.32 12.81 15.61
C VAL A 42 -7.32 12.89 14.46
N VAL A 43 -7.29 14.03 13.76
CA VAL A 43 -6.36 14.25 12.63
C VAL A 43 -4.91 14.23 13.11
N LEU A 44 -4.59 14.87 14.23
CA LEU A 44 -3.24 14.86 14.79
C LEU A 44 -2.77 13.45 15.19
N SER A 45 -3.63 12.67 15.84
CA SER A 45 -3.35 11.28 16.23
C SER A 45 -3.15 10.39 15.01
N LEU A 46 -4.00 10.54 13.99
CA LEU A 46 -3.85 9.82 12.72
C LEU A 46 -2.55 10.18 12.02
N MET A 47 -2.20 11.46 11.96
CA MET A 47 -0.97 11.92 11.32
C MET A 47 0.26 11.26 11.96
N ASN A 48 0.32 11.21 13.30
CA ASN A 48 1.43 10.56 14.01
C ASN A 48 1.54 9.07 13.66
N ILE A 49 0.42 8.36 13.62
CA ILE A 49 0.42 6.94 13.29
C ILE A 49 0.82 6.71 11.83
N VAL A 50 0.34 7.55 10.92
CA VAL A 50 0.69 7.46 9.50
C VAL A 50 2.18 7.72 9.29
N LEU A 51 2.74 8.76 9.93
CA LEU A 51 4.16 9.09 9.85
C LEU A 51 5.05 7.96 10.39
N MET A 52 4.58 7.19 11.38
CA MET A 52 5.34 6.07 11.93
C MET A 52 5.14 4.77 11.15
N ALA A 53 3.89 4.39 10.87
CA ALA A 53 3.54 3.09 10.32
C ALA A 53 3.78 2.98 8.81
N VAL A 54 3.44 4.02 8.03
CA VAL A 54 3.51 3.95 6.56
C VAL A 54 4.95 3.77 6.06
N PRO A 55 5.97 4.52 6.54
CA PRO A 55 7.35 4.30 6.10
C PRO A 55 7.86 2.90 6.46
N LEU A 56 7.52 2.42 7.66
CA LEU A 56 7.97 1.12 8.15
C LEU A 56 7.37 -0.01 7.29
N VAL A 57 6.06 0.03 7.05
CA VAL A 57 5.38 -0.94 6.17
C VAL A 57 5.92 -0.85 4.75
N SER A 58 6.16 0.35 4.23
CA SER A 58 6.69 0.53 2.87
C SER A 58 8.05 -0.14 2.69
N VAL A 59 9.00 0.09 3.61
CA VAL A 59 10.35 -0.51 3.53
C VAL A 59 10.29 -2.03 3.67
N VAL A 60 9.58 -2.53 4.69
CA VAL A 60 9.50 -3.97 4.96
C VAL A 60 8.80 -4.70 3.84
N PHE A 61 7.61 -4.24 3.44
CA PHE A 61 6.82 -4.88 2.39
C PHE A 61 7.53 -4.86 1.04
N THR A 62 8.10 -3.72 0.64
CA THR A 62 8.82 -3.61 -0.64
C THR A 62 10.02 -4.55 -0.67
N THR A 63 10.76 -4.65 0.43
CA THR A 63 11.92 -5.54 0.51
C THR A 63 11.50 -7.01 0.39
N ILE A 64 10.48 -7.43 1.15
CA ILE A 64 9.94 -8.80 1.08
C ILE A 64 9.42 -9.12 -0.32
N HIS A 65 8.66 -8.20 -0.92
CA HIS A 65 8.11 -8.38 -2.27
C HIS A 65 9.22 -8.56 -3.29
N PHE A 66 10.24 -7.68 -3.25
CA PHE A 66 11.37 -7.75 -4.17
C PHE A 66 12.12 -9.08 -4.11
N PHE A 67 12.36 -9.62 -2.90
CA PHE A 67 13.03 -10.92 -2.76
C PHE A 67 12.14 -12.10 -3.17
N ASN A 68 10.83 -12.05 -2.88
CA ASN A 68 9.91 -13.10 -3.32
C ASN A 68 9.74 -13.13 -4.84
N SER A 69 9.83 -11.99 -5.52
CA SER A 69 9.70 -11.89 -6.98
C SER A 69 11.02 -12.10 -7.72
N TYR A 70 12.10 -12.51 -7.05
CA TYR A 70 13.42 -12.67 -7.66
C TYR A 70 13.41 -13.62 -8.87
N GLU A 71 12.82 -14.81 -8.73
CA GLU A 71 12.72 -15.79 -9.83
C GLU A 71 11.89 -15.24 -11.01
N PHE A 72 10.82 -14.50 -10.72
CA PHE A 72 10.01 -13.86 -11.76
C PHE A 72 10.80 -12.80 -12.53
N ILE A 73 11.56 -11.97 -11.82
CA ILE A 73 12.42 -10.94 -12.44
C ILE A 73 13.48 -11.61 -13.32
N GLU A 74 14.10 -12.70 -12.86
CA GLU A 74 15.09 -13.47 -13.63
C GLU A 74 14.50 -14.03 -14.93
N LEU A 75 13.31 -14.63 -14.87
CA LEU A 75 12.60 -15.14 -16.04
C LEU A 75 12.21 -14.03 -17.03
N MET A 76 11.81 -12.84 -16.53
CA MET A 76 11.49 -11.69 -17.38
C MET A 76 12.71 -11.09 -18.07
N LEU A 77 13.89 -11.17 -17.44
CA LEU A 77 15.14 -10.72 -18.04
C LEU A 77 15.70 -11.68 -19.10
N ALA A 78 15.33 -12.96 -19.04
CA ALA A 78 15.64 -13.94 -20.09
C ALA A 78 14.80 -13.71 -21.37
N GLN A 79 13.66 -13.05 -21.25
CA GLN A 79 12.84 -12.64 -22.39
C GLN A 79 13.39 -11.36 -23.02
N PRO A 80 13.13 -11.09 -24.32
CA PRO A 80 13.59 -9.88 -25.02
C PRO A 80 12.79 -8.63 -24.57
N VAL A 81 12.92 -8.29 -23.29
CA VAL A 81 12.24 -7.18 -22.63
C VAL A 81 13.28 -6.20 -22.09
N ASN A 82 13.03 -4.91 -22.24
CA ASN A 82 13.95 -3.89 -21.74
C ASN A 82 14.07 -3.96 -20.20
N ARG A 83 15.29 -4.02 -19.68
CA ARG A 83 15.54 -4.12 -18.23
C ARG A 83 14.90 -2.98 -17.43
N ARG A 84 15.01 -1.74 -17.94
CA ARG A 84 14.39 -0.54 -17.35
C ARG A 84 12.89 -0.70 -17.18
N ALA A 85 12.25 -1.34 -18.13
CA ALA A 85 10.81 -1.55 -18.12
C ALA A 85 10.35 -2.52 -17.03
N VAL A 86 11.13 -3.57 -16.75
CA VAL A 86 10.85 -4.53 -15.67
C VAL A 86 10.93 -3.82 -14.31
N PHE A 87 12.05 -3.16 -14.02
CA PHE A 87 12.23 -2.44 -12.75
C PHE A 87 11.22 -1.31 -12.54
N LEU A 88 10.91 -0.52 -13.58
CA LEU A 88 9.95 0.56 -13.46
C LEU A 88 8.52 0.04 -13.25
N SER A 89 8.17 -1.08 -13.88
CA SER A 89 6.86 -1.72 -13.70
C SER A 89 6.68 -2.23 -12.27
N GLU A 90 7.73 -2.88 -11.73
CA GLU A 90 7.75 -3.39 -10.36
C GLU A 90 7.61 -2.26 -9.33
N TYR A 91 8.44 -1.22 -9.47
CA TYR A 91 8.39 -0.04 -8.61
C TYR A 91 7.01 0.62 -8.63
N LEU A 92 6.48 0.88 -9.83
CA LEU A 92 5.17 1.53 -9.96
C LEU A 92 4.05 0.67 -9.41
N ALA A 93 4.08 -0.65 -9.61
CA ALA A 93 3.05 -1.55 -9.09
C ALA A 93 3.04 -1.57 -7.56
N VAL A 94 4.19 -1.72 -6.91
CA VAL A 94 4.30 -1.73 -5.44
C VAL A 94 3.92 -0.37 -4.86
N ALA A 95 4.47 0.72 -5.39
CA ALA A 95 4.20 2.06 -4.89
C ALA A 95 2.72 2.43 -5.03
N SER A 96 2.12 2.20 -6.21
CA SER A 96 0.71 2.50 -6.42
C SER A 96 -0.21 1.62 -5.58
N SER A 97 0.14 0.35 -5.35
CA SER A 97 -0.65 -0.52 -4.48
C SER A 97 -0.62 -0.07 -3.01
N LEU A 98 0.53 0.35 -2.49
CA LEU A 98 0.63 0.89 -1.12
C LEU A 98 -0.11 2.22 -0.98
N CYS A 99 0.01 3.11 -1.98
CA CYS A 99 -0.77 4.35 -2.00
C CYS A 99 -2.27 4.10 -2.04
N LEU A 100 -2.75 3.17 -2.88
CA LEU A 100 -4.17 2.81 -2.94
C LEU A 100 -4.66 2.21 -1.62
N ALA A 101 -3.88 1.32 -1.01
CA ALA A 101 -4.20 0.75 0.30
C ALA A 101 -4.35 1.83 1.38
N PHE A 102 -3.42 2.80 1.40
CA PHE A 102 -3.50 3.95 2.31
C PHE A 102 -4.73 4.82 2.05
N VAL A 103 -4.97 5.19 0.79
CA VAL A 103 -6.11 6.02 0.40
C VAL A 103 -7.41 5.33 0.77
N VAL A 104 -7.59 4.04 0.45
CA VAL A 104 -8.81 3.30 0.79
C VAL A 104 -8.96 3.14 2.29
N GLY A 105 -7.89 2.79 3.01
CA GLY A 105 -7.92 2.56 4.45
C GLY A 105 -8.23 3.82 5.26
N VAL A 106 -7.66 4.97 4.90
CA VAL A 106 -7.83 6.22 5.65
C VAL A 106 -8.96 7.08 5.10
N ALA A 107 -9.12 7.21 3.77
CA ALA A 107 -10.13 8.10 3.21
C ALA A 107 -11.56 7.59 3.43
N PHE A 108 -11.78 6.27 3.44
CA PHE A 108 -13.14 5.75 3.63
C PHE A 108 -13.74 6.12 4.99
N PRO A 109 -13.06 5.89 6.14
CA PRO A 109 -13.55 6.38 7.43
C PRO A 109 -13.62 7.90 7.51
N PHE A 110 -12.66 8.60 6.90
CA PHE A 110 -12.60 10.07 6.92
C PHE A 110 -13.79 10.71 6.21
N VAL A 111 -14.24 10.14 5.09
CA VAL A 111 -15.43 10.61 4.36
C VAL A 111 -16.72 10.36 5.16
N LEU A 112 -16.79 9.26 5.91
CA LEU A 112 -17.96 8.93 6.72
C LEU A 112 -18.12 9.85 7.93
N TYR A 113 -17.03 10.13 8.66
CA TYR A 113 -17.08 10.95 9.88
C TYR A 113 -16.79 12.42 9.64
N GLY A 114 -15.96 12.78 8.66
CA GLY A 114 -15.57 14.17 8.37
C GLY A 114 -16.60 14.96 7.55
N ALA A 115 -17.72 14.34 7.15
CA ALA A 115 -18.79 14.99 6.39
C ALA A 115 -19.88 15.66 7.26
N TRP A 116 -19.69 15.78 8.58
CA TRP A 116 -20.67 16.33 9.52
C TRP A 116 -20.01 17.25 10.56
#